data_AF-A0A1T5E7F9-F1
#
_entry.id   AF-A0A1T5E7F9-F1
#
_cell.length_a   1.000
_cell.length_b   1.000
_cell.length_c   1.000
_cell.angle_alpha   90.00
_cell.angle_beta   90.00
_cell.angle_gamma   90.00
#
_symmetry.space_group_name_H-M   'P 1'
#
loop_
_entity.id
_entity.type
_entity.pdbx_description
1 polymer ?
#
loop_
_entity_poly.entity_id
_entity_poly.type
_entity_poly.pdbx_seq_one_letter_code
_entity_poly.pdbx_strand_id
1 'polypeptide(L)'
;MDFKQKIDQHKLGKYDLTTELITMGAKVEYELSFHLVTKHMYSYMEPKRKAKAEVAEDYIAIYINSLQQRYAKYVYKKYLSNIERSHDDMKAADYIYYYLSQIGEYYYVDDFDKIPDKVLKQVEHEEFDECFNDILRVLPYVKKEKAEKIAETVEPLKKVLNEIIQKVDTMKTDKEIVKYINHGINKKIYREIAKATGTREFNIDGERYFINQNDMKLLKNQTNFRRIFKFDFLNLSERQKEFTNELLDHLQRALDSKQTNVFTFNQNGEIIDFNKRNFARLMMLEESNFKKRLKRVQDKYDSWR
;
A
#
# COMPACT_ATOMS: atom_id res chain seq x y z
N MET A 1 20.51 -29.37 7.68
CA MET A 1 20.30 -28.80 9.03
C MET A 1 18.82 -28.62 9.21
N ASP A 2 18.26 -29.07 10.33
CA ASP A 2 16.87 -28.76 10.66
C ASP A 2 16.71 -27.26 11.01
N PHE A 3 15.47 -26.80 11.10
CA PHE A 3 15.14 -25.39 11.33
C PHE A 3 15.77 -24.81 12.61
N LYS A 4 15.75 -25.57 13.70
CA LYS A 4 16.28 -25.13 15.00
C LYS A 4 17.80 -25.08 14.98
N GLN A 5 18.45 -26.06 14.36
CA GLN A 5 19.89 -26.05 14.11
C GLN A 5 20.30 -24.82 13.30
N LYS A 6 19.54 -24.45 12.26
CA LYS A 6 19.81 -23.22 11.48
C LYS A 6 19.74 -21.97 12.37
N ILE A 7 18.75 -21.88 13.25
CA ILE A 7 18.61 -20.76 14.20
C ILE A 7 19.82 -20.69 15.13
N ASP A 8 20.23 -21.82 15.71
CA ASP A 8 21.34 -21.83 16.66
C ASP A 8 22.69 -21.56 15.97
N GLN A 9 22.92 -22.09 14.76
CA GLN A 9 24.10 -21.72 13.97
C GLN A 9 24.10 -20.24 13.58
N HIS A 10 22.93 -19.66 13.32
CA HIS A 10 22.80 -18.22 13.05
C HIS A 10 23.14 -17.36 14.27
N LYS A 11 22.65 -17.74 15.46
CA LYS A 11 23.02 -17.06 16.71
C LYS A 11 24.53 -17.06 16.96
N LEU A 12 25.20 -18.15 16.58
CA LEU A 12 26.66 -18.29 16.67
C LEU A 12 27.43 -17.59 15.54
N GLY A 13 26.76 -16.94 14.59
CA GLY A 13 27.38 -16.28 13.44
C GLY A 13 27.96 -17.24 12.40
N LYS A 14 27.61 -18.54 12.45
CA LYS A 14 28.12 -19.59 11.56
C LYS A 14 27.23 -19.81 10.34
N TYR A 15 26.02 -19.26 10.34
CA TYR A 15 25.06 -19.43 9.27
C TYR A 15 24.19 -18.18 9.08
N ASP A 16 23.94 -17.76 7.85
CA ASP A 16 23.06 -16.61 7.57
C ASP A 16 21.64 -17.05 7.21
N LEU A 17 20.88 -17.42 8.25
CA LEU A 17 19.45 -17.74 8.12
C LEU A 17 18.63 -16.55 7.62
N THR A 18 19.06 -15.30 7.83
CA THR A 18 18.27 -14.13 7.38
C THR A 18 18.28 -13.99 5.87
N THR A 19 19.44 -14.15 5.24
CA THR A 19 19.57 -14.09 3.78
C THR A 19 18.90 -15.30 3.12
N GLU A 20 19.01 -16.49 3.71
CA GLU A 20 18.23 -17.66 3.28
C GLU A 20 16.73 -17.36 3.33
N LEU A 21 16.24 -16.87 4.48
CA LEU A 21 14.94 -16.24 4.76
C LEU A 21 14.33 -15.50 3.56
N ILE A 22 15.05 -14.44 3.20
CA ILE A 22 14.65 -13.47 2.18
C ILE A 22 14.71 -14.10 0.78
N THR A 23 15.74 -14.92 0.52
CA THR A 23 15.92 -15.60 -0.77
C THR A 23 14.81 -16.62 -1.03
N MET A 24 14.42 -17.39 0.00
CA MET A 24 13.27 -18.28 -0.05
C MET A 24 11.99 -17.49 -0.31
N GLY A 25 11.82 -16.33 0.34
CA GLY A 25 10.71 -15.42 0.11
C GLY A 25 10.58 -14.98 -1.36
N ALA A 26 11.70 -14.75 -2.04
CA ALA A 26 11.69 -14.39 -3.47
C ALA A 26 11.30 -15.55 -4.40
N LYS A 27 11.39 -16.80 -3.91
CA LYS A 27 11.15 -18.04 -4.67
C LYS A 27 9.92 -18.82 -4.18
N VAL A 28 9.02 -18.17 -3.45
CA VAL A 28 7.80 -18.81 -2.95
C VAL A 28 7.02 -19.42 -4.11
N GLU A 29 6.73 -20.71 -3.98
CA GLU A 29 5.85 -21.41 -4.90
C GLU A 29 4.40 -21.21 -4.52
N TYR A 30 3.56 -21.10 -5.54
CA TYR A 30 2.13 -20.85 -5.37
C TYR A 30 1.31 -21.89 -6.11
N GLU A 31 0.22 -22.33 -5.48
CA GLU A 31 -0.89 -22.98 -6.14
C GLU A 31 -1.84 -21.91 -6.68
N LEU A 32 -2.27 -22.10 -7.92
CA LEU A 32 -3.26 -21.25 -8.55
C LEU A 32 -4.65 -21.71 -8.11
N SER A 33 -5.45 -20.77 -7.62
CA SER A 33 -6.87 -20.94 -7.35
C SER A 33 -7.63 -19.79 -7.98
N PHE A 34 -8.95 -19.89 -8.09
CA PHE A 34 -9.78 -18.83 -8.67
C PHE A 34 -10.92 -18.50 -7.73
N HIS A 35 -11.31 -17.23 -7.69
CA HIS A 35 -12.47 -16.80 -6.93
C HIS A 35 -13.31 -15.83 -7.74
N LEU A 36 -14.62 -15.92 -7.55
CA LEU A 36 -15.58 -15.05 -8.19
C LEU A 36 -15.53 -13.67 -7.55
N VAL A 37 -15.26 -12.66 -8.35
CA VAL A 37 -15.40 -11.25 -7.99
C VAL A 37 -16.70 -10.77 -8.61
N THR A 38 -17.64 -10.33 -7.77
CA THR A 38 -18.92 -9.76 -8.20
C THR A 38 -18.95 -8.27 -7.87
N LYS A 39 -19.11 -7.45 -8.89
CA LYS A 39 -19.40 -6.02 -8.77
C LYS A 39 -20.82 -5.74 -9.24
N HIS A 40 -21.33 -4.54 -8.99
CA HIS A 40 -22.73 -4.19 -9.27
C HIS A 40 -23.18 -4.46 -10.71
N MET A 41 -22.28 -4.50 -11.70
CA MET A 41 -22.62 -4.66 -13.13
C MET A 41 -21.96 -5.88 -13.81
N TYR A 42 -21.02 -6.56 -13.18
CA TYR A 42 -20.30 -7.68 -13.80
C TYR A 42 -19.70 -8.63 -12.77
N SER A 43 -19.44 -9.87 -13.19
CA SER A 43 -18.66 -10.83 -12.42
C SER A 43 -17.54 -11.43 -13.26
N TYR A 44 -16.38 -11.64 -12.65
CA TYR A 44 -15.25 -12.31 -13.30
C TYR A 44 -14.52 -13.21 -12.30
N MET A 45 -13.74 -14.16 -12.82
CA MET A 45 -12.90 -15.02 -11.99
C MET A 45 -11.51 -14.41 -11.88
N GLU A 46 -11.11 -14.03 -10.67
CA GLU A 46 -9.77 -13.49 -10.40
C GLU A 46 -8.83 -14.61 -9.93
N PRO A 47 -7.62 -14.74 -10.53
CA PRO A 47 -6.65 -15.72 -10.09
C PRO A 47 -6.12 -15.34 -8.70
N LYS A 48 -6.08 -16.30 -7.78
CA LYS A 48 -5.59 -16.16 -6.42
C LYS A 48 -4.47 -17.15 -6.15
N ARG A 49 -3.33 -16.66 -5.66
CA ARG A 49 -2.19 -17.49 -5.29
C ARG A 49 -2.33 -17.96 -3.86
N LYS A 50 -2.24 -19.27 -3.63
CA LYS A 50 -2.07 -19.85 -2.30
C LYS A 50 -0.65 -20.36 -2.20
N ALA A 51 0.15 -19.76 -1.31
CA ALA A 51 1.54 -20.19 -1.14
C ALA A 51 1.60 -21.61 -0.57
N LYS A 52 2.51 -22.43 -1.08
CA LYS A 52 2.82 -23.75 -0.53
C LYS A 52 3.77 -23.59 0.65
N ALA A 53 3.44 -24.24 1.76
CA ALA A 53 4.27 -24.24 2.97
C ALA A 53 4.31 -25.65 3.53
N GLU A 54 5.51 -26.22 3.60
CA GLU A 54 5.73 -27.57 4.11
C GLU A 54 6.56 -27.54 5.39
N VAL A 55 7.54 -26.62 5.46
CA VAL A 55 8.44 -26.46 6.60
C VAL A 55 8.30 -25.09 7.26
N ALA A 56 8.84 -24.97 8.48
CA ALA A 56 8.77 -23.75 9.28
C ALA A 56 9.35 -22.52 8.55
N GLU A 57 10.44 -22.72 7.82
CA GLU A 57 11.08 -21.71 6.99
C GLU A 57 10.14 -21.16 5.92
N ASP A 58 9.32 -22.00 5.28
CA ASP A 58 8.37 -21.57 4.25
C ASP A 58 7.37 -20.58 4.82
N TYR A 59 6.81 -20.87 6.00
CA TYR A 59 5.85 -19.97 6.64
C TYR A 59 6.43 -18.58 6.96
N ILE A 60 7.74 -18.50 7.25
CA ILE A 60 8.43 -17.23 7.47
C ILE A 60 8.74 -16.56 6.13
N ALA A 61 9.24 -17.30 5.15
CA ALA A 61 9.55 -16.83 3.81
C ALA A 61 8.31 -16.25 3.09
N ILE A 62 7.18 -16.93 3.18
CA ILE A 62 5.88 -16.47 2.66
C ILE A 62 5.46 -15.17 3.34
N TYR A 63 5.65 -15.07 4.66
CA TYR A 63 5.33 -13.86 5.40
C TYR A 63 6.22 -12.68 4.99
N ILE A 64 7.52 -12.91 4.81
CA ILE A 64 8.47 -11.94 4.27
C ILE A 64 8.02 -11.47 2.89
N ASN A 65 7.77 -12.40 1.95
CA ASN A 65 7.29 -12.07 0.61
C ASN A 65 6.02 -11.20 0.66
N SER A 66 5.03 -11.60 1.47
CA SER A 66 3.78 -10.85 1.65
C SER A 66 4.00 -9.42 2.14
N LEU A 67 4.98 -9.20 3.02
CA LEU A 67 5.36 -7.84 3.45
C LEU A 67 5.97 -7.03 2.31
N GLN A 68 6.89 -7.62 1.55
CA GLN A 68 7.52 -6.95 0.41
C GLN A 68 6.50 -6.58 -0.68
N GLN A 69 5.57 -7.50 -1.00
CA GLN A 69 4.49 -7.23 -1.94
C GLN A 69 3.55 -6.12 -1.45
N ARG A 70 3.23 -6.08 -0.15
CA ARG A 70 2.44 -4.99 0.45
C ARG A 70 3.14 -3.65 0.35
N TYR A 71 4.45 -3.62 0.59
CA TYR A 71 5.26 -2.41 0.44
C TYR A 71 5.25 -1.90 -1.01
N ALA A 72 5.39 -2.81 -1.98
CA ALA A 72 5.38 -2.48 -3.40
C ALA A 72 3.98 -2.24 -3.99
N LYS A 73 2.88 -2.46 -3.24
CA LYS A 73 1.49 -2.31 -3.71
C LYS A 73 1.21 -0.90 -4.27
N TYR A 74 1.86 0.14 -3.74
CA TYR A 74 1.74 1.52 -4.23
C TYR A 74 2.07 1.65 -5.72
N VAL A 75 3.04 0.87 -6.23
CA VAL A 75 3.49 0.94 -7.64
C VAL A 75 2.34 0.59 -8.58
N TYR A 76 1.57 -0.45 -8.28
CA TYR A 76 0.38 -0.82 -9.07
C TYR A 76 -0.61 0.32 -9.14
N LYS A 77 -0.88 0.98 -8.01
CA LYS A 77 -1.84 2.07 -7.99
C LYS A 77 -1.33 3.26 -8.79
N LYS A 78 -0.08 3.68 -8.57
CA LYS A 78 0.57 4.80 -9.27
C LYS A 78 0.42 4.71 -10.80
N TYR A 79 0.60 3.53 -11.38
CA TYR A 79 0.57 3.35 -12.84
C TYR A 79 -0.77 2.84 -13.38
N LEU A 80 -1.44 1.92 -12.68
CA LEU A 80 -2.61 1.24 -13.23
C LEU A 80 -3.94 1.82 -12.77
N SER A 81 -4.02 2.49 -11.62
CA SER A 81 -5.31 3.07 -11.18
C SER A 81 -5.70 4.33 -11.94
N ASN A 82 -4.80 4.90 -12.72
CA ASN A 82 -5.07 6.08 -13.55
C ASN A 82 -5.52 5.71 -14.97
N ILE A 83 -5.56 4.41 -15.29
CA ILE A 83 -6.13 3.89 -16.54
C ILE A 83 -7.62 3.65 -16.26
N GLU A 84 -8.37 4.74 -16.10
CA GLU A 84 -9.83 4.75 -15.94
C GLU A 84 -10.49 5.02 -17.30
N ARG A 85 -11.58 4.30 -17.60
CA ARG A 85 -12.40 4.52 -18.80
C ARG A 85 -13.70 5.20 -18.42
N SER A 86 -14.20 6.03 -19.34
CA SER A 86 -15.41 6.84 -19.21
C SER A 86 -16.73 6.06 -19.33
N HIS A 87 -16.69 4.76 -19.60
CA HIS A 87 -17.87 3.91 -19.69
C HIS A 87 -17.81 2.89 -18.54
N ASP A 88 -18.82 2.95 -17.68
CA ASP A 88 -19.14 2.02 -16.59
C ASP A 88 -18.23 1.95 -15.34
N ASP A 89 -17.40 2.97 -15.08
CA ASP A 89 -16.53 3.05 -13.89
C ASP A 89 -15.65 1.78 -13.68
N MET A 90 -15.42 1.00 -14.75
CA MET A 90 -14.64 -0.24 -14.71
C MET A 90 -13.16 0.08 -14.85
N LYS A 91 -12.33 -0.44 -13.93
CA LYS A 91 -10.88 -0.33 -14.06
C LYS A 91 -10.41 -1.19 -15.23
N ALA A 92 -9.44 -0.70 -16.02
CA ALA A 92 -8.93 -1.43 -17.18
C ALA A 92 -8.50 -2.89 -16.85
N ALA A 93 -7.89 -3.12 -15.69
CA ALA A 93 -7.53 -4.46 -15.25
C ALA A 93 -8.75 -5.37 -15.02
N ASP A 94 -9.82 -4.85 -14.42
CA ASP A 94 -11.06 -5.60 -14.21
C ASP A 94 -11.73 -5.95 -15.55
N TYR A 95 -11.66 -5.01 -16.51
CA TYR A 95 -12.14 -5.20 -17.88
C TYR A 95 -11.42 -6.37 -18.57
N ILE A 96 -10.09 -6.37 -18.52
CA ILE A 96 -9.29 -7.46 -19.10
C ILE A 96 -9.59 -8.79 -18.40
N TYR A 97 -9.70 -8.82 -17.07
CA TYR A 97 -10.08 -10.03 -16.34
C TYR A 97 -11.45 -10.57 -16.75
N TYR A 98 -12.43 -9.69 -16.95
CA TYR A 98 -13.77 -10.09 -17.39
C TYR A 98 -13.72 -10.85 -18.71
N TYR A 99 -13.11 -10.28 -19.76
CA TYR A 99 -13.04 -10.94 -21.07
C TYR A 99 -12.16 -12.19 -21.08
N LEU A 100 -11.00 -12.18 -20.41
CA LEU A 100 -10.18 -13.39 -20.30
C LEU A 100 -10.93 -14.52 -19.59
N SER A 101 -11.71 -14.20 -18.55
CA SER A 101 -12.50 -15.20 -17.83
C SER A 101 -13.62 -15.81 -18.67
N GLN A 102 -14.18 -15.10 -19.66
CA GLN A 102 -15.21 -15.63 -20.57
C GLN A 102 -14.67 -16.75 -21.48
N ILE A 103 -13.38 -16.68 -21.84
CA ILE A 103 -12.70 -17.70 -22.64
C ILE A 103 -11.95 -18.72 -21.78
N GLY A 104 -12.13 -18.70 -20.45
CA GLY A 104 -11.52 -19.64 -19.51
C GLY A 104 -10.03 -19.43 -19.26
N GLU A 105 -9.53 -18.23 -19.56
CA GLU A 105 -8.12 -17.86 -19.45
C GLU A 105 -7.89 -16.93 -18.25
N TYR A 106 -6.78 -17.13 -17.53
CA TYR A 106 -6.54 -16.44 -16.27
C TYR A 106 -5.07 -16.07 -16.09
N TYR A 107 -4.78 -14.78 -16.11
CA TYR A 107 -3.43 -14.24 -15.98
C TYR A 107 -3.39 -13.19 -14.89
N TYR A 108 -2.30 -13.11 -14.12
CA TYR A 108 -2.09 -11.95 -13.26
C TYR A 108 -1.78 -10.73 -14.10
N VAL A 109 -2.14 -9.53 -13.63
CA VAL A 109 -1.74 -8.26 -14.27
C VAL A 109 -0.23 -8.20 -14.54
N ASP A 110 0.60 -8.73 -13.62
CA ASP A 110 2.05 -8.83 -13.78
C ASP A 110 2.51 -9.69 -14.98
N ASP A 111 1.65 -10.57 -15.45
CA ASP A 111 1.90 -11.56 -16.48
C ASP A 111 1.10 -11.26 -17.76
N PHE A 112 0.47 -10.09 -17.87
CA PHE A 112 -0.27 -9.68 -19.08
C PHE A 112 0.63 -9.63 -20.32
N ASP A 113 1.90 -9.23 -20.19
CA ASP A 113 2.87 -9.29 -21.29
C ASP A 113 3.28 -10.72 -21.71
N LYS A 114 2.80 -11.74 -21.00
CA LYS A 114 3.04 -13.16 -21.31
C LYS A 114 1.82 -13.84 -21.91
N ILE A 115 0.71 -13.12 -22.09
CA ILE A 115 -0.50 -13.70 -22.70
C ILE A 115 -0.19 -14.04 -24.16
N PRO A 116 -0.37 -15.29 -24.59
CA PRO A 116 -0.10 -15.68 -25.98
C PRO A 116 -1.04 -14.98 -26.97
N ASP A 117 -0.54 -14.59 -28.15
CA ASP A 117 -1.36 -13.97 -29.21
C ASP A 117 -2.60 -14.80 -29.58
N LYS A 118 -2.49 -16.14 -29.50
CA LYS A 118 -3.62 -17.06 -29.76
C LYS A 118 -4.76 -16.91 -28.75
N VAL A 119 -4.47 -16.44 -27.54
CA VAL A 119 -5.47 -16.15 -26.50
C VAL A 119 -6.11 -14.79 -26.79
N LEU A 120 -5.29 -13.78 -27.11
CA LEU A 120 -5.78 -12.44 -27.44
C LEU A 120 -6.73 -12.45 -28.64
N LYS A 121 -6.41 -13.24 -29.68
CA LYS A 121 -7.28 -13.41 -30.88
C LYS A 121 -8.64 -14.04 -30.59
N GLN A 122 -8.83 -14.68 -29.43
CA GLN A 122 -10.14 -15.22 -29.03
C GLN A 122 -11.03 -14.14 -28.37
N VAL A 123 -10.44 -13.01 -27.97
CA VAL A 123 -11.17 -11.87 -27.40
C VAL A 123 -11.43 -10.87 -28.53
N GLU A 124 -12.57 -11.00 -29.21
CA GLU A 124 -12.96 -10.08 -30.28
C GLU A 124 -13.66 -8.84 -29.71
N HIS A 125 -12.90 -7.93 -29.08
CA HIS A 125 -13.45 -6.69 -28.50
C HIS A 125 -12.47 -5.50 -28.60
N GLU A 126 -12.85 -4.45 -29.32
CA GLU A 126 -11.97 -3.28 -29.58
C GLU A 126 -11.53 -2.57 -28.29
N GLU A 127 -12.44 -2.40 -27.33
CA GLU A 127 -12.11 -1.79 -26.03
C GLU A 127 -11.20 -2.69 -25.17
N PHE A 128 -11.19 -4.01 -25.40
CA PHE A 128 -10.26 -4.92 -24.71
C PHE A 128 -8.85 -4.68 -25.20
N ASP A 129 -8.64 -4.61 -26.52
CA ASP A 129 -7.34 -4.34 -27.11
C ASP A 129 -6.78 -2.99 -26.64
N GLU A 130 -7.63 -1.97 -26.56
CA GLU A 130 -7.23 -0.66 -26.07
C GLU A 130 -6.78 -0.72 -24.59
N CYS A 131 -7.59 -1.31 -23.71
CA CYS A 131 -7.25 -1.48 -22.29
C CYS A 131 -5.99 -2.31 -22.09
N PHE A 132 -5.85 -3.39 -22.85
CA PHE A 132 -4.72 -4.29 -22.77
C PHE A 132 -3.43 -3.59 -23.19
N ASN A 133 -3.45 -2.85 -24.30
CA ASN A 133 -2.32 -2.06 -24.76
C ASN A 133 -1.93 -0.92 -23.79
N ASP A 134 -2.90 -0.25 -23.18
CA ASP A 134 -2.65 0.76 -22.14
C ASP A 134 -1.89 0.16 -20.95
N ILE A 135 -2.30 -1.03 -20.49
CA ILE A 135 -1.58 -1.74 -19.42
C ILE A 135 -0.19 -2.19 -19.88
N LEU A 136 -0.07 -2.80 -21.07
CA LEU A 136 1.23 -3.23 -21.60
C LEU A 136 2.23 -2.08 -21.71
N ARG A 137 1.78 -0.87 -22.04
CA ARG A 137 2.62 0.32 -22.13
C ARG A 137 3.24 0.70 -20.78
N VAL A 138 2.51 0.54 -19.68
CA VAL A 138 2.99 0.90 -18.34
C VAL A 138 3.63 -0.26 -17.59
N LEU A 139 3.35 -1.50 -17.99
CA LEU A 139 3.78 -2.72 -17.28
C LEU A 139 5.31 -2.83 -17.09
N PRO A 140 6.18 -2.47 -18.06
CA PRO A 140 7.63 -2.47 -17.86
C PRO A 140 8.08 -1.53 -16.72
N TYR A 141 7.44 -0.35 -16.61
CA TYR A 141 7.72 0.61 -15.54
C TYR A 141 7.24 0.09 -14.19
N VAL A 142 6.06 -0.53 -14.16
CA VAL A 142 5.53 -1.21 -12.96
C VAL A 142 6.50 -2.29 -12.47
N LYS A 143 6.94 -3.19 -13.37
CA LYS A 143 7.86 -4.28 -13.02
C LYS A 143 9.18 -3.76 -12.48
N LYS A 144 9.76 -2.76 -13.13
CA LYS A 144 11.02 -2.13 -12.71
C LYS A 144 10.88 -1.49 -11.32
N GLU A 145 9.92 -0.59 -11.14
CA GLU A 145 9.75 0.14 -9.88
C GLU A 145 9.32 -0.81 -8.74
N LYS A 146 8.52 -1.84 -9.04
CA LYS A 146 8.19 -2.90 -8.07
C LYS A 146 9.44 -3.64 -7.60
N ALA A 147 10.33 -4.02 -8.52
CA ALA A 147 11.58 -4.69 -8.17
C ALA A 147 12.49 -3.80 -7.31
N GLU A 148 12.61 -2.52 -7.65
CA GLU A 148 13.34 -1.53 -6.85
C GLU A 148 12.75 -1.40 -5.44
N LYS A 149 11.42 -1.30 -5.32
CA LYS A 149 10.73 -1.24 -4.02
C LYS A 149 10.92 -2.50 -3.19
N ILE A 150 10.90 -3.69 -3.80
CA ILE A 150 11.18 -4.94 -3.10
C ILE A 150 12.64 -4.96 -2.62
N ALA A 151 13.58 -4.50 -3.44
CA ALA A 151 15.00 -4.43 -3.08
C ALA A 151 15.25 -3.48 -1.90
N GLU A 152 14.56 -2.34 -1.84
CA GLU A 152 14.64 -1.38 -0.72
C GLU A 152 14.32 -2.00 0.66
N THR A 153 13.53 -3.08 0.70
CA THR A 153 13.18 -3.75 1.96
C THR A 153 14.22 -4.73 2.48
N VAL A 154 15.20 -5.15 1.66
CA VAL A 154 16.09 -6.27 1.97
C VAL A 154 16.93 -5.99 3.21
N GLU A 155 17.63 -4.86 3.24
CA GLU A 155 18.48 -4.50 4.37
C GLU A 155 17.70 -4.22 5.66
N PRO A 156 16.56 -3.48 5.64
CA PRO A 156 15.66 -3.40 6.79
C PRO A 156 15.18 -4.75 7.30
N LEU A 157 14.84 -5.69 6.40
CA LEU A 157 14.41 -7.04 6.76
C LEU A 157 15.54 -7.82 7.42
N LYS A 158 16.75 -7.82 6.84
CA LYS A 158 17.92 -8.49 7.45
C LYS A 158 18.18 -7.97 8.85
N LYS A 159 18.19 -6.65 9.03
CA LYS A 159 18.38 -6.02 10.34
C LYS A 159 17.34 -6.49 11.36
N VAL A 160 16.05 -6.42 10.99
CA VAL A 160 14.94 -6.82 11.87
C VAL A 160 14.98 -8.31 12.19
N LEU A 161 15.23 -9.16 11.18
CA LEU A 161 15.35 -10.60 11.35
C LEU A 161 16.52 -10.95 12.26
N ASN A 162 17.70 -10.36 12.06
CA ASN A 162 18.87 -10.55 12.92
C ASN A 162 18.53 -10.23 14.38
N GLU A 163 17.88 -9.09 14.67
CA GLU A 163 17.47 -8.75 16.03
C GLU A 163 16.48 -9.75 16.66
N ILE A 164 15.60 -10.34 15.85
CA ILE A 164 14.54 -11.24 16.32
C ILE A 164 15.08 -12.66 16.53
N ILE A 165 15.81 -13.21 15.55
CA ILE A 165 16.33 -14.58 15.58
C ILE A 165 17.28 -14.77 16.77
N GLN A 166 18.07 -13.75 17.11
CA GLN A 166 18.94 -13.75 18.30
C GLN A 166 18.18 -13.96 19.62
N LYS A 167 16.87 -13.71 19.65
CA LYS A 167 16.02 -13.83 20.84
C LYS A 167 15.09 -15.05 20.81
N VAL A 168 15.18 -15.88 19.78
CA VAL A 168 14.32 -17.06 19.64
C VAL A 168 14.76 -18.14 20.63
N ASP A 169 13.79 -18.68 21.36
CA ASP A 169 13.97 -19.87 22.19
C ASP A 169 13.75 -21.14 21.35
N THR A 170 14.82 -21.90 21.09
CA THR A 170 14.78 -23.14 20.28
C THR A 170 14.18 -24.34 21.01
N MET A 171 13.90 -24.21 22.31
CA MET A 171 13.14 -25.22 23.07
C MET A 171 11.65 -25.22 22.71
N LYS A 172 11.13 -24.12 22.13
CA LYS A 172 9.74 -24.01 21.69
C LYS A 172 9.44 -24.86 20.45
N THR A 173 8.17 -25.09 20.17
CA THR A 173 7.76 -25.77 18.93
C THR A 173 8.01 -24.87 17.72
N ASP A 174 8.23 -25.47 16.54
CA ASP A 174 8.47 -24.71 15.31
C ASP A 174 7.34 -23.72 15.01
N LYS A 175 6.09 -24.12 15.27
CA LYS A 175 4.91 -23.26 15.12
C LYS A 175 4.97 -22.02 16.02
N GLU A 176 5.40 -22.16 17.27
CA GLU A 176 5.57 -21.04 18.18
C GLU A 176 6.72 -20.13 17.74
N ILE A 177 7.82 -20.70 17.26
CA ILE A 177 8.97 -19.95 16.73
C ILE A 177 8.55 -19.13 15.51
N VAL A 178 7.87 -19.75 14.53
CA VAL A 178 7.34 -19.06 13.34
C VAL A 178 6.42 -17.91 13.76
N LYS A 179 5.49 -18.15 14.70
CA LYS A 179 4.58 -17.12 15.20
C LYS A 179 5.34 -15.96 15.86
N TYR A 180 6.35 -16.26 16.67
CA TYR A 180 7.19 -15.26 17.32
C TYR A 180 7.94 -14.40 16.29
N ILE A 181 8.58 -15.05 15.31
CA ILE A 181 9.35 -14.37 14.26
C ILE A 181 8.44 -13.46 13.44
N ASN A 182 7.34 -13.99 12.88
CA ASN A 182 6.41 -13.22 12.05
C ASN A 182 5.80 -12.03 12.81
N HIS A 183 5.43 -12.22 14.08
CA HIS A 183 4.94 -11.13 14.93
C HIS A 183 6.02 -10.07 15.20
N GLY A 184 7.26 -10.49 15.45
CA GLY A 184 8.39 -9.60 15.63
C GLY A 184 8.66 -8.74 14.40
N ILE A 185 8.65 -9.36 13.21
CA ILE A 185 8.86 -8.66 11.93
C ILE A 185 7.77 -7.62 11.75
N ASN A 186 6.49 -8.00 11.89
CA ASN A 186 5.34 -7.11 11.71
C ASN A 186 5.44 -5.82 12.55
N LYS A 187 5.92 -5.95 13.79
CA LYS A 187 6.02 -4.83 14.74
C LYS A 187 7.10 -3.83 14.38
N LYS A 188 8.17 -4.26 13.71
CA LYS A 188 9.39 -3.46 13.52
C LYS A 188 9.62 -3.05 12.07
N ILE A 189 9.23 -3.88 11.11
CA ILE A 189 9.73 -3.76 9.74
C ILE A 189 9.37 -2.44 9.07
N TYR A 190 8.14 -1.98 9.19
CA TYR A 190 7.70 -0.74 8.53
C TYR A 190 8.42 0.50 9.05
N ARG A 191 8.73 0.53 10.36
CA ARG A 191 9.53 1.61 10.93
C ARG A 191 10.96 1.59 10.40
N GLU A 192 11.56 0.42 10.25
CA GLU A 192 12.93 0.32 9.72
C GLU A 192 12.99 0.61 8.23
N ILE A 193 11.99 0.18 7.44
CA ILE A 193 11.85 0.57 6.03
C ILE A 193 11.71 2.09 5.92
N ALA A 194 10.82 2.71 6.71
CA ALA A 194 10.62 4.17 6.69
C ALA A 194 11.92 4.94 7.02
N LYS A 195 12.70 4.46 8.00
CA LYS A 195 14.02 5.05 8.31
C LYS A 195 15.02 4.92 7.17
N ALA A 196 15.09 3.75 6.53
CA ALA A 196 16.07 3.47 5.48
C ALA A 196 15.75 4.19 4.17
N THR A 197 14.47 4.27 3.81
CA THR A 197 14.01 4.77 2.50
C THR A 197 13.52 6.22 2.54
N GLY A 198 13.39 6.80 3.73
CA GLY A 198 12.72 8.08 3.92
C GLY A 198 11.22 8.04 3.60
N THR A 199 10.63 6.87 3.39
CA THR A 199 9.18 6.75 3.15
C THR A 199 8.38 7.00 4.42
N ARG A 200 7.11 7.40 4.27
CA ARG A 200 6.15 7.41 5.37
C ARG A 200 5.04 6.40 5.14
N GLU A 201 4.69 5.73 6.23
CA GLU A 201 3.53 4.85 6.32
C GLU A 201 2.28 5.70 6.55
N PHE A 202 1.26 5.46 5.74
CA PHE A 202 -0.09 5.96 5.96
C PHE A 202 -1.05 4.78 6.03
N ASN A 203 -2.13 4.95 6.81
CA ASN A 203 -3.22 4.00 6.91
C ASN A 203 -4.52 4.75 6.63
N ILE A 204 -5.16 4.44 5.50
CA ILE A 204 -6.47 4.96 5.13
C ILE A 204 -7.41 3.76 5.02
N ASP A 205 -8.55 3.81 5.71
CA ASP A 205 -9.61 2.79 5.63
C ASP A 205 -9.12 1.34 5.85
N GLY A 206 -8.08 1.16 6.68
CA GLY A 206 -7.48 -0.14 6.98
C GLY A 206 -6.41 -0.58 5.98
N GLU A 207 -6.23 0.13 4.87
CA GLU A 207 -5.16 -0.11 3.91
C GLU A 207 -3.90 0.69 4.25
N ARG A 208 -2.79 -0.03 4.44
CA ARG A 208 -1.47 0.57 4.64
C ARG A 208 -0.76 0.76 3.31
N TYR A 209 -0.13 1.90 3.13
CA TYR A 209 0.75 2.16 2.00
C TYR A 209 1.88 3.10 2.39
N PHE A 210 2.91 3.11 1.54
CA PHE A 210 4.16 3.83 1.77
C PHE A 210 4.37 4.84 0.65
N ILE A 211 4.70 6.08 1.03
CA ILE A 211 4.99 7.15 0.06
C ILE A 211 6.39 7.68 0.34
N ASN A 212 7.19 7.81 -0.71
CA ASN A 212 8.50 8.45 -0.61
C ASN A 212 8.32 9.94 -0.29
N GLN A 213 9.13 10.50 0.60
CA GLN A 213 9.15 11.93 0.84
C GLN A 213 9.34 12.74 -0.45
N ASN A 214 10.08 12.22 -1.42
CA ASN A 214 10.27 12.85 -2.74
C ASN A 214 8.99 12.89 -3.58
N ASP A 215 8.06 11.96 -3.37
CA ASP A 215 6.78 11.88 -4.07
C ASP A 215 5.66 12.68 -3.38
N MET A 216 5.90 13.17 -2.15
CA MET A 216 4.97 14.05 -1.44
C MET A 216 5.00 15.45 -2.07
N LYS A 217 4.19 15.65 -3.11
CA LYS A 217 4.13 16.91 -3.86
C LYS A 217 3.32 17.96 -3.10
N LEU A 218 4.02 18.90 -2.46
CA LEU A 218 3.44 20.13 -1.93
C LEU A 218 3.38 21.20 -3.03
N LEU A 219 2.38 21.14 -3.91
CA LEU A 219 2.21 22.12 -4.99
C LEU A 219 1.32 23.29 -4.54
N LYS A 220 1.88 24.51 -4.53
CA LYS A 220 1.21 25.74 -4.06
C LYS A 220 -0.15 26.03 -4.72
N ASN A 221 -0.31 25.61 -5.98
CA ASN A 221 -1.50 25.93 -6.78
C ASN A 221 -2.54 24.79 -6.83
N GLN A 222 -2.30 23.66 -6.16
CA GLN A 222 -3.18 22.48 -6.20
C GLN A 222 -3.91 22.22 -4.88
N THR A 223 -3.44 22.78 -3.77
CA THR A 223 -4.00 22.50 -2.45
C THR A 223 -5.12 23.49 -2.10
N ASN A 224 -6.26 23.38 -2.76
CA ASN A 224 -7.46 24.08 -2.29
C ASN A 224 -7.96 23.40 -1.00
N PHE A 225 -7.41 23.80 0.15
CA PHE A 225 -7.74 23.23 1.45
C PHE A 225 -9.24 23.29 1.78
N ARG A 226 -9.97 24.28 1.23
CA ARG A 226 -11.43 24.34 1.39
C ARG A 226 -12.11 23.16 0.70
N ARG A 227 -11.66 22.78 -0.49
CA ARG A 227 -12.18 21.61 -1.21
C ARG A 227 -11.73 20.30 -0.57
N ILE A 228 -10.45 20.20 -0.21
CA ILE A 228 -9.86 18.97 0.36
C ILE A 228 -10.50 18.65 1.72
N PHE A 229 -10.65 19.65 2.59
CA PHE A 229 -11.16 19.46 3.95
C PHE A 229 -12.65 19.78 4.10
N LYS A 230 -13.37 19.97 2.97
CA LYS A 230 -14.81 20.15 2.93
C LYS A 230 -15.30 21.35 3.76
N PHE A 231 -14.76 22.53 3.48
CA PHE A 231 -15.20 23.79 4.09
C PHE A 231 -16.11 24.55 3.12
N ASP A 232 -17.38 24.70 3.48
CA ASP A 232 -18.31 25.61 2.82
C ASP A 232 -18.61 26.79 3.74
N PHE A 233 -18.14 27.98 3.36
CA PHE A 233 -18.26 29.20 4.17
C PHE A 233 -19.67 29.81 4.16
N LEU A 234 -20.52 29.46 3.19
CA LEU A 234 -21.86 30.06 3.05
C LEU A 234 -22.77 29.70 4.23
N ASN A 235 -22.58 28.49 4.79
CA ASN A 235 -23.45 27.93 5.82
C ASN A 235 -22.84 27.99 7.24
N LEU A 236 -21.67 28.60 7.41
CA LEU A 236 -21.00 28.73 8.71
C LEU A 236 -21.48 29.95 9.48
N SER A 237 -21.59 29.84 10.81
CA SER A 237 -21.72 31.02 11.67
C SER A 237 -20.41 31.79 11.73
N GLU A 238 -20.43 33.07 12.14
CA GLU A 238 -19.21 33.89 12.23
C GLU A 238 -18.10 33.24 13.05
N ARG A 239 -18.41 32.68 14.23
CA ARG A 239 -17.43 31.93 15.05
C ARG A 239 -16.85 30.70 14.33
N GLN A 240 -17.63 30.06 13.46
CA GLN A 240 -17.15 28.93 12.67
C GLN A 240 -16.27 29.40 11.50
N LYS A 241 -16.60 30.54 10.88
CA LYS A 241 -15.76 31.17 9.85
C LYS A 241 -14.42 31.61 10.42
N GLU A 242 -14.40 32.25 11.60
CA GLU A 242 -13.17 32.63 12.32
C GLU A 242 -12.27 31.42 12.55
N PHE A 243 -12.81 30.36 13.17
CA PHE A 243 -12.07 29.11 13.37
C PHE A 243 -11.54 28.51 12.06
N THR A 244 -12.33 28.54 11.00
CA THR A 244 -11.95 27.95 9.71
C THR A 244 -10.88 28.78 9.01
N ASN A 245 -10.96 30.11 9.05
CA ASN A 245 -9.95 31.01 8.50
C ASN A 245 -8.61 30.86 9.22
N GLU A 246 -8.62 30.85 10.55
CA GLU A 246 -7.42 30.62 11.35
C GLU A 246 -6.77 29.26 11.04
N LEU A 247 -7.57 28.20 10.92
CA LEU A 247 -7.08 26.88 10.51
C LEU A 247 -6.48 26.91 9.10
N LEU A 248 -7.14 27.55 8.14
CA LEU A 248 -6.65 27.69 6.77
C LEU A 248 -5.31 28.44 6.71
N ASP A 249 -5.16 29.50 7.50
CA ASP A 249 -3.90 30.25 7.60
C ASP A 249 -2.76 29.37 8.14
N HIS A 250 -3.02 28.57 9.18
CA HIS A 250 -2.02 27.64 9.70
C HIS A 250 -1.67 26.54 8.68
N LEU A 251 -2.66 25.99 7.99
CA LEU A 251 -2.44 24.99 6.94
C LEU A 251 -1.61 25.57 5.78
N GLN A 252 -1.91 26.82 5.38
CA GLN A 252 -1.17 27.52 4.34
C GLN A 252 0.27 27.82 4.77
N ARG A 253 0.50 28.27 6.00
CA ARG A 253 1.87 28.45 6.54
C ARG A 253 2.65 27.14 6.57
N ALA A 254 2.02 26.03 6.95
CA ALA A 254 2.65 24.71 6.91
C ALA A 254 3.01 24.29 5.48
N LEU A 255 2.15 24.59 4.51
CA LEU A 255 2.40 24.35 3.09
C LEU A 255 3.57 25.20 2.57
N ASP A 256 3.57 26.50 2.84
CA ASP A 256 4.61 27.44 2.40
C ASP A 256 5.98 27.13 3.00
N SER A 257 6.01 26.65 4.25
CA SER A 257 7.21 26.18 4.92
C SER A 257 7.62 24.74 4.56
N LYS A 258 6.92 24.11 3.60
CA LYS A 258 7.16 22.73 3.14
C LYS A 258 7.13 21.67 4.26
N GLN A 259 6.33 21.90 5.31
CA GLN A 259 6.18 20.95 6.42
C GLN A 259 5.31 19.76 5.99
N THR A 260 5.92 18.71 5.46
CA THR A 260 5.17 17.51 5.07
C THR A 260 4.65 16.71 6.28
N ASN A 261 5.29 16.81 7.45
CA ASN A 261 4.99 16.01 8.66
C ASN A 261 3.62 16.27 9.29
N VAL A 262 2.97 17.37 8.92
CA VAL A 262 1.67 17.74 9.47
C VAL A 262 0.51 17.31 8.57
N PHE A 263 0.78 16.78 7.37
CA PHE A 263 -0.21 16.35 6.40
C PHE A 263 -0.26 14.83 6.26
N THR A 264 -1.45 14.35 5.91
CA THR A 264 -1.70 12.98 5.45
C THR A 264 -1.86 13.03 3.94
N PHE A 265 -1.14 12.15 3.24
CA PHE A 265 -1.14 12.10 1.78
C PHE A 265 -1.80 10.82 1.31
N ASN A 266 -2.67 10.90 0.31
CA ASN A 266 -3.17 9.70 -0.38
C ASN A 266 -2.05 9.04 -1.19
N GLN A 267 -2.33 7.85 -1.70
CA GLN A 267 -1.40 7.07 -2.52
C GLN A 267 -0.89 7.79 -3.78
N ASN A 268 -1.47 8.91 -4.22
CA ASN A 268 -0.98 9.72 -5.35
C ASN A 268 -0.02 10.84 -4.93
N GLY A 269 0.27 10.95 -3.63
CA GLY A 269 1.10 12.03 -3.08
C GLY A 269 0.33 13.33 -2.87
N GLU A 270 -1.00 13.30 -2.90
CA GLU A 270 -1.86 14.47 -2.69
C GLU A 270 -2.32 14.56 -1.22
N ILE A 271 -2.44 15.77 -0.69
CA ILE A 271 -2.92 15.98 0.67
C ILE A 271 -4.42 15.62 0.76
N ILE A 272 -4.78 14.81 1.75
CA ILE A 272 -6.18 14.44 2.02
C ILE A 272 -6.63 14.71 3.46
N ASP A 273 -5.70 14.80 4.40
CA ASP A 273 -5.99 15.11 5.81
C ASP A 273 -4.75 15.77 6.45
N PHE A 274 -4.87 16.13 7.73
CA PHE A 274 -3.78 16.71 8.51
C PHE A 274 -3.79 16.21 9.95
N ASN A 275 -2.65 16.39 10.64
CA ASN A 275 -2.47 16.01 12.02
C ASN A 275 -3.25 16.95 12.97
N LYS A 276 -4.47 16.54 13.31
CA LYS A 276 -5.40 17.30 14.17
C LYS A 276 -4.78 17.70 15.52
N ARG A 277 -3.90 16.87 16.11
CA ARG A 277 -3.20 17.19 17.35
C ARG A 277 -2.24 18.37 17.17
N ASN A 278 -1.49 18.38 16.07
CA ASN A 278 -0.55 19.46 15.80
C ASN A 278 -1.27 20.80 15.61
N PHE A 279 -2.36 20.82 14.84
CA PHE A 279 -3.13 22.04 14.59
C PHE A 279 -3.96 22.50 15.80
N ALA A 280 -4.49 21.59 16.61
CA ALA A 280 -5.10 21.93 17.89
C ALA A 280 -4.11 22.71 18.79
N ARG A 281 -2.86 22.24 18.87
CA ARG A 281 -1.80 22.93 19.62
C ARG A 281 -1.48 24.31 19.04
N LEU A 282 -1.40 24.46 17.73
CA LEU A 282 -1.11 25.74 17.08
C LEU A 282 -2.20 26.79 17.34
N MET A 283 -3.46 26.35 17.39
CA MET A 283 -4.63 27.20 17.67
C MET A 283 -4.96 27.31 19.16
N MET A 284 -4.09 26.81 20.06
CA MET A 284 -4.29 26.83 21.51
C MET A 284 -5.61 26.20 21.97
N LEU A 285 -6.01 25.09 21.33
CA LEU A 285 -7.20 24.32 21.65
C LEU A 285 -6.83 22.93 22.18
N GLU A 286 -7.65 22.40 23.08
CA GLU A 286 -7.61 20.97 23.38
C GLU A 286 -7.96 20.16 22.12
N GLU A 287 -7.27 19.03 21.91
CA GLU A 287 -7.45 18.17 20.72
C GLU A 287 -8.92 17.73 20.56
N SER A 288 -9.61 17.45 21.66
CA SER A 288 -11.04 17.08 21.70
C SER A 288 -11.94 18.21 21.18
N ASN A 289 -11.69 19.44 21.63
CA ASN A 289 -12.45 20.62 21.25
C ASN A 289 -12.19 21.02 19.80
N PHE A 290 -10.93 20.95 19.36
CA PHE A 290 -10.56 21.14 17.96
C PHE A 290 -11.31 20.16 17.06
N LYS A 291 -11.28 18.86 17.38
CA LYS A 291 -12.00 17.82 16.62
C LYS A 291 -13.50 18.08 16.55
N LYS A 292 -14.12 18.49 17.66
CA LYS A 292 -15.56 18.83 17.70
C LYS A 292 -15.88 20.04 16.82
N ARG A 293 -15.06 21.09 16.86
CA ARG A 293 -15.25 22.29 16.04
C ARG A 293 -15.09 21.98 14.56
N LEU A 294 -14.01 21.26 14.20
CA LEU A 294 -13.76 20.80 12.83
C LEU A 294 -14.91 19.96 12.30
N LYS A 295 -15.37 18.97 13.08
CA LYS A 295 -16.50 18.11 12.70
C LYS A 295 -17.77 18.93 12.42
N ARG A 296 -18.14 19.88 13.28
CA ARG A 296 -19.32 20.74 13.06
C ARG A 296 -19.24 21.61 11.81
N VAL A 297 -18.03 22.00 11.39
CA VAL A 297 -17.82 22.73 10.14
C VAL A 297 -18.00 21.78 8.94
N GLN A 298 -17.44 20.58 9.03
CA GLN A 298 -17.52 19.56 7.98
C GLN A 298 -18.94 18.97 7.82
N ASP A 299 -19.65 18.72 8.92
CA ASP A 299 -21.03 18.20 8.90
C ASP A 299 -21.96 19.16 8.15
N LYS A 300 -21.72 20.48 8.20
CA LYS A 300 -22.49 21.48 7.46
C LYS A 300 -22.24 21.44 5.95
N TYR A 301 -21.02 21.12 5.54
CA TYR A 301 -20.69 20.89 4.13
C TYR A 301 -21.42 19.64 3.60
N ASP A 302 -21.45 18.56 4.38
CA ASP A 302 -22.09 17.31 3.97
C ASP A 302 -23.62 17.40 4.00
N SER A 303 -24.24 18.20 4.89
CA SER A 303 -25.70 18.36 4.97
C SER A 303 -26.35 19.13 3.80
N TRP A 304 -25.54 19.79 2.98
CA TRP A 304 -26.01 20.61 1.85
C TRP A 304 -25.95 19.88 0.50
N ARG A 305 -25.24 18.74 0.44
CA ARG A 305 -25.19 17.83 -0.72
C ARG A 305 -26.20 16.71 -0.59
#